data_AF-A0A2N3CMX5-F1
#
_entry.id   AF-A0A2N3CMX5-F1
#
_cell.length_a   1.000
_cell.length_b   1.000
_cell.length_c   1.000
_cell.angle_alpha   90.00
_cell.angle_beta   90.00
_cell.angle_gamma   90.00
#
_symmetry.space_group_name_H-M   'P 1'
#
loop_
_entity.id
_entity.type
_entity.pdbx_description
1 polymer ?
#
loop_
_entity_poly.entity_id
_entity_poly.type
_entity_poly.pdbx_seq_one_letter_code
_entity_poly.pdbx_strand_id
1 'polypeptide(L)' 'MSVWEYANPVRFNRTAALLLPWVAGLAALCLGVGLVWGFFLTPDDFRQGSTVKIIFLHVPSAMMAINVWIM' A
#
# COMPACT_ATOMS: atom_id res chain seq x y z
N MET A 1 20.22 12.62 20.63
CA MET A 1 18.89 11.98 20.66
C MET A 1 19.09 10.56 20.21
N SER A 2 18.79 9.59 21.07
CA SER A 2 19.02 8.17 20.79
C SER A 2 17.74 7.49 20.34
N VAL A 3 17.82 6.53 19.42
CA VAL A 3 16.65 5.74 18.97
C VAL A 3 15.96 5.04 20.15
N TRP A 4 16.73 4.72 21.20
CA TRP A 4 16.23 4.13 22.45
C TRP A 4 15.20 4.99 23.19
N GLU A 5 15.11 6.30 22.93
CA GLU A 5 14.08 7.17 23.52
C GLU A 5 12.66 6.81 23.07
N TYR A 6 12.52 6.19 21.90
CA TYR A 6 11.25 5.68 21.38
C TYR A 6 10.86 4.31 21.96
N ALA A 7 11.73 3.69 22.76
CA ALA A 7 11.33 2.52 23.55
C ALA A 7 10.26 2.89 24.59
N ASN A 8 10.13 4.18 24.95
CA ASN A 8 8.99 4.66 25.74
C ASN A 8 7.72 4.71 24.86
N PRO A 9 6.69 3.88 25.15
CA PRO A 9 5.49 3.77 24.33
C PRO A 9 4.72 5.09 24.21
N VAL A 10 4.79 5.96 25.22
CA VAL A 10 4.11 7.28 25.19
C VAL A 10 4.73 8.19 24.15
N ARG A 11 6.06 8.22 24.07
CA ARG A 11 6.78 9.05 23.09
C ARG A 11 6.58 8.51 21.68
N PHE A 12 6.65 7.19 21.50
CA PHE A 12 6.41 6.53 20.23
C PHE A 12 4.98 6.74 19.72
N ASN A 13 3.96 6.45 20.52
CA ASN A 13 2.56 6.62 20.09
C ASN A 13 2.24 8.07 19.75
N ARG A 14 2.79 9.04 20.47
CA ARG A 14 2.60 10.46 20.14
C ARG A 14 3.16 10.81 18.77
N THR A 15 4.37 10.34 18.45
CA THR A 15 4.96 10.57 17.12
C THR A 15 4.26 9.77 16.03
N ALA A 16 3.90 8.51 16.31
CA ALA A 16 3.18 7.66 15.37
C ALA A 16 1.81 8.25 15.02
N ALA A 17 1.05 8.72 16.01
CA ALA A 17 -0.27 9.33 15.79
C ALA A 17 -0.19 10.59 14.92
N LEU A 18 0.88 11.37 15.04
CA LEU A 18 1.09 12.56 14.21
C LEU A 18 1.44 12.20 12.76
N LEU A 19 2.22 11.14 12.56
CA LEU A 19 2.67 10.68 11.24
C LEU A 19 1.63 9.82 10.52
N LEU A 20 0.79 9.10 11.26
CA LEU A 20 -0.20 8.15 10.75
C LEU A 20 -1.11 8.74 9.66
N PRO A 21 -1.73 9.95 9.81
CA PRO A 21 -2.60 10.49 8.75
C PRO A 21 -1.85 10.78 7.45
N TRP A 22 -0.58 11.20 7.53
CA TRP A 22 0.25 11.45 6.35
C TRP A 22 0.65 10.16 5.65
N VAL A 23 1.08 9.16 6.42
CA VAL A 23 1.45 7.84 5.87
C VAL A 23 0.22 7.16 5.26
N ALA A 24 -0.93 7.22 5.94
CA ALA A 24 -2.18 6.68 5.42
C ALA A 24 -2.64 7.41 4.15
N GLY A 25 -2.53 8.75 4.12
CA GLY A 25 -2.85 9.55 2.94
C GLY A 25 -1.94 9.21 1.75
N LEU A 26 -0.63 9.08 1.97
CA LEU A 26 0.32 8.65 0.94
C LEU A 26 0.04 7.23 0.46
N ALA A 27 -0.30 6.30 1.36
CA ALA A 27 -0.67 4.94 1.00
C ALA A 27 -1.92 4.91 0.11
N ALA A 28 -2.96 5.66 0.47
CA ALA A 28 -4.18 5.78 -0.32
C ALA A 28 -3.91 6.42 -1.70
N LEU A 29 -3.06 7.44 -1.75
CA LEU A 29 -2.65 8.08 -3.00
C LEU A 29 -1.91 7.10 -3.92
N CYS A 30 -0.91 6.38 -3.40
CA CYS A 30 -0.17 5.39 -4.18
C CYS A 30 -1.06 4.26 -4.69
N LEU A 31 -1.99 3.76 -3.87
CA LEU A 31 -2.98 2.77 -4.27
C LEU A 31 -3.90 3.31 -5.37
N GLY A 32 -4.44 4.51 -5.20
CA GLY A 32 -5.31 5.15 -6.19
C GLY A 32 -4.60 5.35 -7.54
N VAL A 33 -3.38 5.89 -7.52
CA VAL A 33 -2.56 6.09 -8.73
C VAL A 33 -2.26 4.76 -9.40
N GLY A 34 -1.84 3.74 -8.65
CA GLY A 34 -1.53 2.41 -9.19
C GLY A 34 -2.74 1.74 -9.85
N LEU A 35 -3.92 1.82 -9.22
CA LEU A 35 -5.16 1.26 -9.75
C LEU A 35 -5.62 1.99 -11.02
N VAL A 36 -5.59 3.32 -11.02
CA VAL A 36 -5.96 4.13 -12.19
C VAL A 36 -5.01 3.84 -13.35
N TRP A 37 -3.70 3.77 -13.08
CA TRP A 37 -2.72 3.48 -14.11
C TRP A 37 -2.92 2.07 -14.70
N GLY A 38 -2.98 1.04 -13.84
CA GLY A 38 -3.10 -0.35 -14.28
C GLY A 38 -4.39 -0.66 -15.05
N PHE A 39 -5.49 0.04 -14.74
CA PHE A 39 -6.76 -0.19 -15.42
C PHE A 39 -6.91 0.60 -16.72
N PHE A 40 -6.56 1.90 -16.71
CA PHE A 40 -6.85 2.80 -17.83
C PHE A 40 -5.67 3.02 -18.79
N LEU A 41 -4.44 3.01 -18.29
CA LEU A 41 -3.26 3.34 -19.09
C LEU A 41 -2.52 2.11 -19.63
N THR A 42 -2.87 0.91 -19.17
CA THR A 42 -2.28 -0.33 -19.67
C THR A 42 -3.06 -0.84 -20.89
N PRO A 43 -2.39 -1.13 -22.03
CA PRO A 43 -3.03 -1.73 -23.18
C PRO A 43 -3.47 -3.17 -22.90
N ASP A 44 -4.44 -3.64 -23.67
CA ASP A 44 -4.91 -5.02 -23.58
C ASP A 44 -3.84 -6.01 -24.10
N ASP A 45 -3.78 -7.18 -23.48
CA ASP A 45 -2.81 -8.21 -23.87
C ASP A 45 -3.26 -8.97 -25.13
N PHE A 46 -2.31 -9.43 -25.95
CA PHE A 46 -2.59 -10.13 -27.20
C PHE A 46 -3.38 -11.43 -27.02
N ARG A 47 -3.19 -12.15 -25.90
CA ARG A 47 -3.83 -13.45 -25.64
C ARG A 47 -4.97 -13.36 -24.64
N GLN A 48 -4.86 -12.46 -23.67
CA GLN A 48 -5.83 -12.33 -22.58
C GLN A 48 -6.75 -11.11 -22.71
N GLY A 49 -6.54 -10.26 -23.71
CA GLY A 49 -7.33 -9.06 -23.93
C GLY A 49 -7.34 -8.16 -22.69
N SER A 50 -8.51 -7.63 -22.34
CA SER A 50 -8.71 -6.79 -21.16
C SER A 50 -8.63 -7.55 -19.83
N THR A 51 -8.71 -8.88 -19.84
CA THR A 51 -8.65 -9.71 -18.61
C THR A 51 -7.31 -9.59 -17.90
N VAL A 52 -6.23 -9.29 -18.63
CA VAL A 52 -4.89 -9.06 -18.06
C VAL A 52 -4.92 -7.95 -16.99
N LYS A 53 -5.84 -6.99 -17.10
CA LYS A 53 -5.93 -5.84 -16.18
C LYS A 53 -6.28 -6.24 -14.75
N ILE A 54 -6.87 -7.42 -14.54
CA ILE A 54 -7.16 -7.97 -13.21
C ILE A 54 -5.90 -8.17 -12.38
N ILE A 55 -4.73 -8.41 -12.99
CA ILE A 55 -3.48 -8.65 -12.24
C ILE A 55 -3.06 -7.44 -11.41
N PHE A 56 -3.38 -6.22 -11.88
CA PHE A 56 -3.04 -4.97 -11.18
C PHE A 56 -3.84 -4.77 -9.89
N LEU A 57 -4.99 -5.43 -9.77
CA LEU A 57 -5.77 -5.46 -8.54
C LEU A 57 -5.44 -6.71 -7.70
N HIS A 58 -5.43 -7.88 -8.35
CA HIS A 58 -5.34 -9.17 -7.68
C HIS A 58 -3.98 -9.43 -7.02
N VAL A 59 -2.88 -9.23 -7.75
CA VAL A 59 -1.52 -9.56 -7.27
C VAL A 59 -1.14 -8.76 -6.01
N PRO A 60 -1.27 -7.41 -5.97
CA PRO A 60 -0.99 -6.66 -4.76
C PRO A 60 -1.95 -7.00 -3.61
N SER A 61 -3.23 -7.29 -3.90
CA SER A 61 -4.19 -7.73 -2.86
C SER A 61 -3.80 -9.07 -2.24
N ALA A 62 -3.37 -10.04 -3.05
CA ALA A 62 -2.87 -11.32 -2.57
C ALA A 62 -1.60 -11.16 -1.72
N MET A 63 -0.70 -10.26 -2.13
CA MET A 63 0.51 -9.97 -1.36
C MET A 63 0.19 -9.28 -0.03
N MET A 64 -0.79 -8.36 0.03
CA MET A 64 -1.24 -7.81 1.32
C MET A 64 -1.89 -8.88 2.19
N ALA A 65 -2.77 -9.71 1.61
CA ALA A 65 -3.48 -10.75 2.35
C ALA A 65 -2.53 -11.75 3.00
N ILE A 66 -1.49 -12.21 2.28
CA ILE A 66 -0.54 -13.17 2.85
C ILE A 66 0.34 -12.54 3.94
N ASN A 67 0.72 -11.26 3.80
CA ASN A 67 1.58 -10.59 4.79
C ASN A 67 0.82 -10.15 6.05
N VAL A 68 -0.48 -9.85 5.96
CA VAL A 68 -1.31 -9.51 7.14
C VAL A 68 -1.38 -10.68 8.13
N TRP A 69 -1.32 -11.92 7.64
CA TRP A 69 -1.32 -13.13 8.47
C TRP A 69 0.07 -13.57 8.94
N ILE A 70 1.15 -12.92 8.51
CA ILE A 70 2.54 -13.23 8.93
C ILE A 70 2.90 -12.55 10.27
N MET A 71 2.00 -11.72 10.83
CA MET A 71 2.10 -11.15 12.18
C MET A 71 1.51 -12.09 13.23
#